data_AF-A0A834I4H8-F1
#
_entry.id   AF-A0A834I4H8-F1
#
_cell.length_a   1.000
_cell.length_b   1.000
_cell.length_c   1.000
_cell.angle_alpha   90.00
_cell.angle_beta   90.00
_cell.angle_gamma   90.00
#
_symmetry.space_group_name_H-M   'P 1'
#
loop_
_entity.id
_entity.type
_entity.pdbx_description
1 polymer ?
#
loop_
_entity_poly.entity_id
_entity_poly.type
_entity_poly.pdbx_seq_one_letter_code
_entity_poly.pdbx_strand_id
1 'polypeptide(L)'
;MKMQIDDAEAIDILESRIKAIEEQVLPREAIAAEEAQQSVSDLLVETETMINSALSCRKPISSILKRMNDINDFLDPLNGEGDLEIEAKKHYLLQLYPEFMEILKVIQSFEGLIPLGAAGPLHRVSELSDKLHTTTADTLGTYEECKNVTQEVLAALQKYNNVVNTVKLLFAQIDKVISDVEEDQKLALEREE
;
A
#
# COMPACT_ATOMS: atom_id res chain seq x y z
N MET A 1 29.12 102.53 -42.93
CA MET A 1 29.01 102.10 -41.52
C MET A 1 29.59 100.69 -41.42
N LYS A 2 30.93 100.60 -41.44
CA LYS A 2 31.66 99.33 -41.28
C LYS A 2 31.84 99.14 -39.79
N MET A 3 31.16 98.15 -39.21
CA MET A 3 31.45 97.71 -37.86
C MET A 3 32.77 96.93 -37.94
N GLN A 4 33.89 97.63 -37.71
CA GLN A 4 35.15 96.99 -37.35
C GLN A 4 34.90 96.33 -36.00
N ILE A 5 34.73 95.01 -36.00
CA ILE A 5 34.90 94.22 -34.80
C ILE A 5 36.41 94.21 -34.58
N ASP A 6 36.86 94.81 -33.48
CA ASP A 6 38.26 94.83 -33.09
C ASP A 6 38.69 93.37 -32.87
N ASP A 7 39.79 92.94 -33.49
CA ASP A 7 40.23 91.54 -33.42
C ASP A 7 40.40 91.07 -31.96
N ALA A 8 40.69 92.01 -31.04
CA ALA A 8 40.76 91.76 -29.61
C ALA A 8 39.40 91.37 -28.96
N GLU A 9 38.30 92.03 -29.34
CA GLU A 9 36.96 91.73 -28.80
C GLU A 9 36.45 90.39 -29.34
N ALA A 10 36.76 90.08 -30.60
CA ALA A 10 36.48 88.76 -31.17
C ALA A 10 37.22 87.65 -30.42
N ILE A 11 38.50 87.87 -30.08
CA ILE A 11 39.32 86.91 -29.33
C ILE A 11 38.78 86.72 -27.91
N ASP A 12 38.36 87.77 -27.20
CA ASP A 12 37.80 87.67 -25.85
C ASP A 12 36.50 86.86 -25.82
N ILE A 13 35.62 87.06 -26.81
CA ILE A 13 34.37 86.28 -26.94
C ILE A 13 34.68 84.81 -27.23
N LEU A 14 35.69 84.53 -28.07
CA LEU A 14 36.15 83.19 -28.36
C LEU A 14 36.75 82.52 -27.12
N GLU A 15 37.57 83.21 -26.35
CA GLU A 15 38.18 82.67 -25.13
C GLU A 15 37.13 82.39 -24.06
N SER A 16 36.15 83.28 -23.87
CA SER A 16 35.03 83.04 -22.94
C SER A 16 34.19 81.83 -23.36
N ARG A 17 33.97 81.61 -24.67
CA ARG A 17 33.23 80.44 -25.16
C ARG A 17 34.05 79.16 -25.01
N ILE A 18 35.34 79.22 -25.23
CA ILE A 18 36.24 78.07 -25.05
C ILE A 18 36.24 77.66 -23.58
N LYS A 19 36.40 78.61 -22.63
CA LYS A 19 36.32 78.31 -21.19
C LYS A 19 34.98 77.68 -20.78
N ALA A 20 33.87 78.16 -21.32
CA ALA A 20 32.55 77.59 -21.06
C ALA A 20 32.42 76.15 -21.58
N ILE A 21 33.00 75.85 -22.75
CA ILE A 21 33.02 74.49 -23.31
C ILE A 21 33.97 73.58 -22.53
N GLU A 22 35.13 74.08 -22.12
CA GLU A 22 36.09 73.34 -21.28
C GLU A 22 35.46 72.93 -19.95
N GLU A 23 34.76 73.85 -19.27
CA GLU A 23 34.10 73.56 -18.00
C GLU A 23 32.95 72.54 -18.14
N GLN A 24 32.25 72.54 -19.29
CA GLN A 24 31.14 71.62 -19.55
C GLN A 24 31.59 70.22 -19.97
N VAL A 25 32.73 70.11 -20.68
CA VAL A 25 33.21 68.85 -21.26
C VAL A 25 34.26 68.17 -20.36
N LEU A 26 35.08 68.95 -19.65
CA LEU A 26 36.12 68.45 -18.75
C LEU A 26 35.88 68.99 -17.33
N PRO A 27 35.25 68.22 -16.43
CA PRO A 27 35.19 68.57 -15.03
C PRO A 27 36.62 68.60 -14.45
N ARG A 28 36.97 69.71 -13.82
CA ARG A 28 38.32 70.14 -13.40
C ARG A 28 39.05 69.20 -12.41
N GLU A 29 38.47 68.06 -12.05
CA GLU A 29 38.95 67.14 -11.01
C GLU A 29 39.33 65.74 -11.53
N ALA A 30 39.23 65.46 -12.84
CA ALA A 30 39.68 64.19 -13.41
C ALA A 30 41.18 64.23 -13.79
N ILE A 31 42.05 64.49 -12.80
CA ILE A 31 43.48 64.18 -12.87
C ILE A 31 43.68 62.84 -12.18
N ALA A 32 43.34 61.73 -12.86
CA ALA A 32 43.87 60.41 -12.54
C ALA A 32 43.54 59.41 -13.67
N ALA A 33 44.59 58.73 -14.13
CA ALA A 33 44.59 57.42 -14.79
C ALA A 33 44.01 57.32 -16.23
N GLU A 34 44.94 57.32 -17.20
CA GLU A 34 45.06 56.39 -18.34
C GLU A 34 43.88 56.08 -19.29
N GLU A 35 42.69 56.65 -19.11
CA GLU A 35 41.51 56.41 -19.97
C GLU A 35 41.16 57.62 -20.86
N ALA A 36 42.07 58.58 -21.01
CA ALA A 36 41.89 59.81 -21.78
C ALA A 36 42.02 59.62 -23.32
N GLN A 37 41.47 58.54 -23.86
CA GLN A 37 41.42 58.28 -25.31
C GLN A 37 40.03 57.93 -25.85
N GLN A 38 39.01 57.84 -25.00
CA GLN A 38 37.63 57.74 -25.49
C GLN A 38 37.10 59.14 -25.81
N SER A 39 36.75 59.37 -27.06
CA SER A 39 36.04 60.59 -27.44
C SER A 39 34.70 60.63 -26.71
N VAL A 40 34.19 61.81 -26.36
CA VAL A 40 32.84 61.96 -25.79
C VAL A 40 31.78 61.33 -26.72
N SER A 41 32.05 61.31 -28.04
CA SER A 41 31.23 60.58 -29.01
C SER A 41 31.19 59.07 -28.75
N ASP A 42 32.31 58.48 -28.34
CA ASP A 42 32.42 57.05 -28.10
C ASP A 42 31.69 56.66 -26.82
N LEU A 43 31.78 57.49 -25.77
CA LEU A 43 30.99 57.34 -24.54
C LEU A 43 29.48 57.51 -24.80
N LEU A 44 29.08 58.41 -25.69
CA LEU A 44 27.69 58.55 -26.12
C LEU A 44 27.20 57.32 -26.88
N VAL A 45 28.01 56.76 -27.78
CA VAL A 45 27.68 55.52 -28.50
C VAL A 45 27.65 54.33 -27.54
N GLU A 46 28.56 54.27 -26.57
CA GLU A 46 28.57 53.23 -25.54
C GLU A 46 27.33 53.30 -24.64
N THR A 47 26.95 54.49 -24.19
CA THR A 47 25.73 54.68 -23.39
C THR A 47 24.47 54.39 -24.20
N GLU A 48 24.40 54.80 -25.47
CA GLU A 48 23.30 54.45 -26.37
C GLU A 48 23.22 52.93 -26.59
N THR A 49 24.34 52.25 -26.80
CA THR A 49 24.38 50.79 -26.93
C THR A 49 24.03 50.08 -25.62
N MET A 50 24.42 50.62 -24.47
CA MET A 50 23.99 50.10 -23.15
C MET A 50 22.48 50.25 -22.95
N ILE A 51 21.92 51.42 -23.25
CA ILE A 51 20.48 51.70 -23.14
C ILE A 51 19.71 50.80 -24.12
N ASN A 52 20.17 50.69 -25.36
CA ASN A 52 19.56 49.83 -26.36
C ASN A 52 19.66 48.35 -25.97
N SER A 53 20.79 47.90 -25.40
CA SER A 53 20.95 46.55 -24.87
C SER A 53 19.97 46.26 -23.72
N ALA A 54 19.84 47.18 -22.75
CA ALA A 54 18.93 47.06 -21.63
C ALA A 54 17.44 47.05 -22.08
N LEU A 55 17.09 47.90 -23.04
CA LEU A 55 15.75 47.93 -23.64
C LEU A 55 15.48 46.71 -24.54
N SER A 56 16.50 46.19 -25.20
CA SER A 56 16.42 44.99 -26.05
C SER A 56 16.14 43.75 -25.22
N CYS A 57 16.68 43.61 -24.01
CA CYS A 57 16.35 42.49 -23.11
C CYS A 57 14.92 42.55 -22.56
N ARG A 58 14.34 43.74 -22.41
CA ARG A 58 12.98 43.91 -21.85
C ARG A 58 11.88 43.39 -22.78
N LYS A 59 12.02 43.58 -24.09
CA LYS A 59 11.04 43.11 -25.11
C LYS A 59 10.85 41.58 -25.13
N PRO A 60 11.90 40.74 -25.23
CA PRO A 60 11.76 39.29 -25.21
C PRO A 60 11.29 38.78 -23.86
N ILE A 61 11.75 39.35 -22.73
CA ILE A 61 11.27 38.96 -21.40
C ILE A 61 9.77 39.26 -21.26
N SER A 62 9.31 40.44 -21.68
CA SER A 62 7.88 40.76 -21.65
C SER A 62 7.06 39.88 -22.60
N SER A 63 7.62 39.48 -23.75
CA SER A 63 6.96 38.57 -24.70
C SER A 63 6.85 37.16 -24.13
N ILE A 64 7.93 36.66 -23.51
CA ILE A 64 7.96 35.37 -22.81
C ILE A 64 6.95 35.38 -21.67
N LEU A 65 6.91 36.45 -20.86
CA LEU A 65 6.01 36.54 -19.71
C LEU A 65 4.52 36.60 -20.13
N LYS A 66 4.21 37.21 -21.28
CA LYS A 66 2.87 37.13 -21.88
C LYS A 66 2.54 35.72 -22.37
N ARG A 67 3.47 35.08 -23.09
CA ARG A 67 3.33 33.69 -23.56
C ARG A 67 3.38 32.67 -22.43
N MET A 68 3.86 33.03 -21.24
CA MET A 68 3.96 32.12 -20.11
C MET A 68 2.59 31.76 -19.56
N ASN A 69 1.62 32.69 -19.63
CA ASN A 69 0.23 32.39 -19.34
C ASN A 69 -0.34 31.42 -20.38
N ASP A 70 -0.11 31.68 -21.67
CA ASP A 70 -0.55 30.77 -22.74
C ASP A 70 0.08 29.38 -22.59
N ILE A 71 1.38 29.29 -22.26
CA ILE A 71 2.08 28.03 -22.01
C ILE A 71 1.51 27.30 -20.79
N ASN A 72 1.17 28.03 -19.73
CA ASN A 72 0.52 27.46 -18.56
C ASN A 72 -0.86 26.89 -18.90
N ASP A 73 -1.60 27.58 -19.77
CA ASP A 73 -2.88 27.11 -20.29
C ASP A 73 -2.70 25.87 -21.20
N PHE A 74 -1.63 25.77 -21.98
CA PHE A 74 -1.32 24.57 -22.78
C PHE A 74 -0.83 23.37 -21.97
N LEU A 75 -0.31 23.61 -20.76
CA LEU A 75 0.15 22.56 -19.83
C LEU A 75 -0.97 22.09 -18.89
N ASP A 76 -2.12 22.75 -18.88
CA ASP A 76 -3.30 22.30 -18.15
C ASP A 76 -3.86 21.03 -18.83
N PRO A 77 -3.87 19.87 -18.16
CA PRO A 77 -4.38 18.62 -18.73
C PRO A 77 -5.86 18.66 -19.13
N LEU A 78 -6.61 19.67 -18.68
CA LEU A 78 -8.01 19.89 -19.07
C LEU A 78 -8.16 20.67 -20.38
N ASN A 79 -7.14 21.39 -20.84
CA ASN A 79 -7.25 22.32 -21.97
C ASN A 79 -7.07 21.66 -23.36
N GLY A 80 -6.95 20.33 -23.40
CA GLY A 80 -6.77 19.51 -24.61
C GLY A 80 -7.70 18.30 -24.72
N GLU A 81 -8.63 18.08 -23.79
CA GLU A 81 -9.53 16.91 -23.82
C GLU A 81 -10.44 16.89 -25.07
N GLY A 82 -10.67 18.05 -25.69
CA GLY A 82 -11.46 18.22 -26.91
C GLY A 82 -10.71 17.91 -28.21
N ASP A 83 -9.39 18.05 -28.25
CA ASP A 83 -8.59 18.10 -29.49
C ASP A 83 -7.70 16.87 -29.72
N LEU A 84 -7.80 15.84 -28.88
CA LEU A 84 -7.22 14.55 -29.26
C LEU A 84 -8.00 14.03 -30.48
N GLU A 85 -7.33 14.01 -31.63
CA GLU A 85 -7.84 13.46 -32.88
C GLU A 85 -8.49 12.10 -32.62
N ILE A 86 -9.70 11.88 -33.13
CA ILE A 86 -10.51 10.68 -32.85
C ILE A 86 -9.71 9.39 -33.11
N GLU A 87 -8.79 9.42 -34.08
CA GLU A 87 -7.89 8.31 -34.40
C GLU A 87 -6.86 8.05 -33.28
N ALA A 88 -6.35 9.08 -32.61
CA ALA A 88 -5.46 8.92 -31.45
C ALA A 88 -6.19 8.32 -30.25
N LYS A 89 -7.43 8.76 -29.98
CA LYS A 89 -8.29 8.15 -28.93
C LYS A 89 -8.56 6.67 -29.23
N LYS A 90 -8.82 6.34 -30.49
CA LYS A 90 -9.04 4.97 -30.95
C LYS A 90 -7.77 4.11 -30.82
N HIS A 91 -6.61 4.65 -31.18
CA HIS A 91 -5.34 3.94 -31.06
C HIS A 91 -4.95 3.70 -29.60
N TYR A 92 -5.21 4.68 -28.73
CA TYR A 92 -5.04 4.56 -27.28
C TYR A 92 -5.99 3.51 -26.68
N LEU A 93 -7.26 3.52 -27.08
CA LEU A 93 -8.24 2.51 -26.65
C LEU A 93 -7.85 1.10 -27.11
N LEU A 94 -7.32 0.95 -28.34
CA LEU A 94 -6.84 -0.33 -28.85
C LEU A 94 -5.62 -0.84 -28.05
N GLN A 95 -4.74 0.07 -27.64
CA GLN A 95 -3.58 -0.27 -26.82
C GLN A 95 -3.99 -0.68 -25.40
N LEU A 96 -5.05 -0.08 -24.86
CA LEU A 96 -5.59 -0.39 -23.53
C LEU A 96 -6.57 -1.59 -23.52
N TYR A 97 -7.00 -2.05 -24.69
CA TYR A 97 -7.89 -3.20 -24.85
C TYR A 97 -7.41 -4.50 -24.15
N PRO A 98 -6.14 -4.92 -24.25
CA PRO A 98 -5.66 -6.10 -23.52
C PRO A 98 -5.79 -5.93 -22.00
N GLU A 99 -5.48 -4.75 -21.46
CA GLU A 99 -5.63 -4.46 -20.02
C GLU A 99 -7.10 -4.50 -19.60
N PHE A 100 -8.01 -3.94 -20.42
CA PHE A 100 -9.45 -4.05 -20.17
C PHE A 100 -9.95 -5.49 -20.21
N MET A 101 -9.42 -6.33 -21.11
CA MET A 101 -9.78 -7.75 -21.17
C MET A 101 -9.28 -8.53 -19.95
N GLU A 102 -8.10 -8.21 -19.43
CA GLU A 102 -7.61 -8.78 -18.17
C GLU A 102 -8.50 -8.35 -17.00
N ILE A 103 -8.85 -7.06 -16.92
CA ILE A 103 -9.75 -6.53 -15.88
C ILE A 103 -11.13 -7.19 -15.97
N LEU A 104 -11.68 -7.35 -17.18
CA LEU A 104 -12.97 -8.04 -17.39
C LEU A 104 -12.92 -9.49 -16.93
N LYS A 105 -11.82 -10.20 -17.20
CA LYS A 105 -11.63 -11.59 -16.75
C LYS A 105 -11.57 -11.67 -15.22
N VAL A 106 -10.94 -10.69 -14.57
CA VAL A 106 -10.90 -10.59 -13.11
C VAL A 106 -12.28 -10.24 -12.54
N ILE A 107 -13.04 -9.36 -13.20
CA ILE A 107 -14.41 -9.03 -12.76
C ILE A 107 -15.34 -10.22 -12.93
N GLN A 108 -15.24 -10.97 -14.04
CA GLN A 108 -16.04 -12.20 -14.24
C GLN A 108 -15.70 -13.28 -13.21
N SER A 109 -14.42 -13.44 -12.84
CA SER A 109 -14.06 -14.38 -11.78
C SER A 109 -14.60 -13.91 -10.42
N PHE A 110 -14.59 -12.59 -10.16
CA PHE A 110 -15.16 -12.00 -8.96
C PHE A 110 -16.69 -12.15 -8.90
N GLU A 111 -17.40 -11.92 -10.00
CA GLU A 111 -18.84 -12.17 -10.10
C GLU A 111 -19.19 -13.64 -9.86
N GLY A 112 -18.34 -14.57 -10.28
CA GLY A 112 -18.45 -15.99 -9.94
C GLY A 112 -18.20 -16.32 -8.45
N LEU A 113 -17.48 -15.45 -7.73
CA LEU A 113 -17.19 -15.56 -6.30
C LEU A 113 -18.24 -14.88 -5.41
N ILE A 114 -18.98 -13.90 -5.92
CA ILE A 114 -20.10 -13.25 -5.22
C ILE A 114 -21.14 -14.27 -4.69
N PRO A 115 -21.61 -15.27 -5.46
CA PRO A 115 -22.55 -16.24 -4.96
C PRO A 115 -21.93 -17.17 -3.90
N LEU A 116 -20.61 -17.34 -3.82
CA LEU A 116 -19.96 -18.11 -2.75
C LEU A 116 -19.86 -17.32 -1.44
N GLY A 117 -19.70 -15.99 -1.52
CA GLY A 117 -19.76 -15.10 -0.35
C GLY A 117 -21.18 -14.87 0.16
N ALA A 118 -22.17 -14.88 -0.73
CA ALA A 118 -23.59 -14.73 -0.38
C ALA A 118 -24.29 -16.06 -0.08
N ALA A 119 -23.72 -17.20 -0.50
CA ALA A 119 -24.31 -18.49 -0.20
C ALA A 119 -24.09 -18.85 1.28
N GLY A 120 -25.21 -19.06 1.96
CA GLY A 120 -25.56 -20.23 2.80
C GLY A 120 -24.47 -20.89 3.67
N PRO A 121 -23.44 -21.56 3.11
CA PRO A 121 -22.40 -22.28 3.86
C PRO A 121 -21.85 -21.56 5.08
N LEU A 122 -21.45 -20.29 5.02
CA LEU A 122 -20.90 -19.60 6.19
C LEU A 122 -21.92 -19.41 7.33
N HIS A 123 -23.20 -19.21 7.01
CA HIS A 123 -24.26 -19.15 8.02
C HIS A 123 -24.52 -20.54 8.63
N ARG A 124 -24.53 -21.57 7.78
CA ARG A 124 -24.68 -22.97 8.18
C ARG A 124 -23.53 -23.47 9.05
N VAL A 125 -22.33 -22.89 8.98
CA VAL A 125 -21.22 -23.27 9.87
C VAL A 125 -21.55 -23.01 11.34
N SER A 126 -22.24 -21.91 11.67
CA SER A 126 -22.65 -21.65 13.07
C SER A 126 -23.70 -22.66 13.55
N GLU A 127 -24.72 -22.94 12.73
CA GLU A 127 -25.72 -23.97 13.03
C GLU A 127 -25.11 -25.37 13.16
N LEU A 128 -24.10 -25.67 12.33
CA LEU A 128 -23.39 -26.95 12.37
C LEU A 128 -22.50 -27.05 13.62
N SER A 129 -21.91 -25.94 14.05
CA SER A 129 -21.11 -25.86 15.28
C SER A 129 -21.97 -26.12 16.51
N ASP A 130 -23.16 -25.52 16.59
CA ASP A 130 -24.08 -25.74 17.70
C ASP A 130 -24.56 -27.20 17.73
N LYS A 131 -24.93 -27.75 16.57
CA LYS A 131 -25.30 -29.18 16.44
C LYS A 131 -24.14 -30.11 16.84
N LEU A 132 -22.92 -29.79 16.41
CA LEU A 132 -21.74 -30.56 16.78
C LEU A 132 -21.51 -30.53 18.28
N HIS A 133 -21.69 -29.37 18.92
CA HIS A 133 -21.56 -29.24 20.37
C HIS A 133 -22.59 -30.10 21.11
N THR A 134 -23.86 -30.05 20.70
CA THR A 134 -24.91 -30.90 21.28
C THR A 134 -24.63 -32.38 21.06
N THR A 135 -24.25 -32.78 19.85
CA THR A 135 -23.92 -34.18 19.55
C THR A 135 -22.69 -34.65 20.34
N THR A 136 -21.70 -33.78 20.54
CA THR A 136 -20.51 -34.12 21.34
C THR A 136 -20.86 -34.30 22.82
N ALA A 137 -21.79 -33.51 23.35
CA ALA A 137 -22.27 -33.69 24.71
C ALA A 137 -23.04 -35.02 24.86
N ASP A 138 -23.91 -35.35 23.89
CA ASP A 138 -24.65 -36.61 23.88
C ASP A 138 -23.73 -37.83 23.71
N THR A 139 -22.70 -37.74 22.86
CA THR A 139 -21.72 -38.82 22.70
C THR A 139 -20.88 -39.03 23.96
N LEU A 140 -20.60 -37.96 24.72
CA LEU A 140 -19.91 -38.08 25.99
C LEU A 140 -20.80 -38.76 27.05
N GLY A 141 -22.07 -38.37 27.14
CA GLY A 141 -23.04 -39.01 28.05
C GLY A 141 -23.22 -40.49 27.74
N THR A 142 -23.44 -40.85 26.47
CA THR A 142 -23.56 -42.25 26.05
C THR A 142 -22.29 -43.06 26.27
N TYR A 143 -21.11 -42.43 26.17
CA TYR A 143 -19.83 -43.07 26.50
C TYR A 143 -19.73 -43.40 28.00
N GLU A 144 -20.11 -42.47 28.88
CA GLU A 144 -20.14 -42.71 30.33
C GLU A 144 -21.14 -43.81 30.71
N GLU A 145 -22.34 -43.79 30.12
CA GLU A 145 -23.33 -44.85 30.32
C GLU A 145 -22.79 -46.22 29.88
N CYS A 146 -22.18 -46.30 28.70
CA CYS A 146 -21.59 -47.54 28.20
C CYS A 146 -20.48 -48.06 29.13
N LYS A 147 -19.65 -47.17 29.68
CA LYS A 147 -18.62 -47.53 30.67
C LYS A 147 -19.24 -48.07 31.96
N ASN A 148 -20.29 -47.44 32.47
CA ASN A 148 -20.98 -47.88 33.68
C ASN A 148 -21.62 -49.26 33.48
N VAL A 149 -22.34 -49.47 32.37
CA VAL A 149 -22.94 -50.77 32.03
C VAL A 149 -21.85 -51.85 31.89
N THR A 150 -20.73 -51.52 31.26
CA THR A 150 -19.61 -52.46 31.12
C THR A 150 -19.05 -52.87 32.49
N GLN A 151 -18.91 -51.92 33.42
CA GLN A 151 -18.47 -52.21 34.80
C GLN A 151 -19.48 -53.08 35.55
N GLU A 152 -20.78 -52.80 35.43
CA GLU A 152 -21.83 -53.60 36.05
C GLU A 152 -21.84 -55.04 35.52
N VAL A 153 -21.71 -55.22 34.20
CA VAL A 153 -21.62 -56.55 33.58
C VAL A 153 -20.39 -57.28 34.08
N LEU A 154 -19.23 -56.62 34.16
CA LEU A 154 -17.99 -57.23 34.66
C LEU A 154 -18.15 -57.66 36.13
N ALA A 155 -18.74 -56.80 36.97
CA ALA A 155 -19.03 -57.13 38.37
C ALA A 155 -20.02 -58.30 38.51
N ALA A 156 -21.05 -58.36 37.67
CA ALA A 156 -21.99 -59.49 37.62
C ALA A 156 -21.29 -60.79 37.21
N LEU A 157 -20.39 -60.72 36.23
CA LEU A 157 -19.63 -61.87 35.73
C LEU A 157 -18.64 -62.39 36.79
N GLN A 158 -18.02 -61.49 37.56
CA GLN A 158 -17.19 -61.85 38.72
C GLN A 158 -18.02 -62.54 39.82
N LYS A 159 -19.21 -62.00 40.15
CA LYS A 159 -20.13 -62.65 41.10
C LYS A 159 -20.54 -64.04 40.63
N TYR A 160 -20.88 -64.18 39.36
CA TYR A 160 -21.19 -65.48 38.77
C TYR A 160 -20.01 -66.47 38.90
N ASN A 161 -18.80 -66.03 38.58
CA ASN A 161 -17.61 -66.88 38.72
C ASN A 161 -17.38 -67.33 40.18
N ASN A 162 -17.54 -66.43 41.14
CA ASN A 162 -17.45 -66.74 42.57
C ASN A 162 -18.53 -67.76 43.01
N VAL A 163 -19.77 -67.59 42.55
CA VAL A 163 -20.85 -68.56 42.83
C VAL A 163 -20.50 -69.93 42.24
N VAL A 164 -20.07 -69.98 40.99
CA VAL A 164 -19.68 -71.24 40.33
C VAL A 164 -18.53 -71.92 41.08
N ASN A 165 -17.51 -71.18 41.52
CA ASN A 165 -16.40 -71.75 42.29
C ASN A 165 -16.87 -72.26 43.67
N THR A 166 -17.76 -71.53 44.33
CA THR A 166 -18.34 -71.96 45.61
C THR A 166 -19.15 -73.25 45.44
N VAL A 167 -19.95 -73.34 44.37
CA VAL A 167 -20.72 -74.54 44.03
C VAL A 167 -19.80 -75.73 43.75
N LYS A 168 -18.73 -75.53 42.96
CA LYS A 168 -17.73 -76.59 42.72
C LYS A 168 -17.09 -77.09 44.02
N LEU A 169 -16.76 -76.18 44.93
CA LEU A 169 -16.14 -76.53 46.21
C LEU A 169 -17.10 -77.29 47.13
N LEU A 170 -18.38 -76.90 47.14
CA LEU A 170 -19.45 -77.63 47.82
C LEU A 170 -19.62 -79.05 47.27
N PHE A 171 -19.65 -79.22 45.94
CA PHE A 171 -19.74 -80.55 45.34
C PHE A 171 -18.53 -81.42 45.70
N ALA A 172 -17.32 -80.88 45.63
CA ALA A 172 -16.12 -81.61 46.04
C ALA A 172 -16.14 -82.02 47.53
N GLN A 173 -16.71 -81.18 48.41
CA GLN A 173 -16.90 -81.53 49.82
C GLN A 173 -17.94 -82.64 50.00
N ILE A 174 -19.06 -82.57 49.27
CA ILE A 174 -20.10 -83.61 49.29
C ILE A 174 -19.54 -84.94 48.80
N ASP A 175 -18.81 -84.94 47.68
CA ASP A 175 -18.17 -86.14 47.13
C ASP A 175 -17.21 -86.76 48.13
N LYS A 176 -16.42 -85.94 48.84
CA LYS A 176 -15.54 -86.43 49.89
C LYS A 176 -16.31 -87.08 51.04
N VAL A 177 -17.36 -86.43 51.54
CA VAL A 177 -18.18 -86.98 52.64
C VAL A 177 -18.85 -88.29 52.23
N ILE A 178 -19.34 -88.39 50.99
CA ILE A 178 -19.92 -89.64 50.47
C ILE A 178 -18.85 -90.73 50.42
N SER A 179 -17.66 -90.43 49.88
CA SER A 179 -16.55 -91.38 49.82
C SER A 179 -16.10 -91.86 51.20
N ASP A 180 -16.02 -90.96 52.19
CA ASP A 180 -15.67 -91.30 53.57
C ASP A 180 -16.72 -92.24 54.19
N VAL A 181 -18.02 -92.00 53.95
CA VAL A 181 -19.13 -92.85 54.42
C VAL A 181 -19.13 -94.22 53.74
N GLU A 182 -18.89 -94.28 52.43
CA GLU A 182 -18.79 -95.54 51.69
C GLU A 182 -17.61 -96.38 52.18
N GLU A 183 -16.48 -95.75 52.48
CA GLU A 183 -15.30 -96.43 53.03
C GLU A 183 -15.56 -96.97 54.44
N ASP A 184 -16.18 -96.17 55.32
CA ASP A 184 -16.59 -96.61 56.66
C ASP A 184 -17.61 -97.76 56.62
N GLN A 185 -18.59 -97.71 55.72
CA GLN A 185 -19.53 -98.83 55.52
C GLN A 185 -18.84 -100.10 55.05
N LYS A 186 -17.87 -99.98 54.14
CA LYS A 186 -17.11 -101.11 53.64
C LYS A 186 -16.25 -101.75 54.74
N LEU A 187 -15.62 -100.93 55.57
CA LEU A 187 -14.85 -101.39 56.75
C LEU A 187 -15.74 -102.04 57.82
N ALA A 188 -17.00 -101.61 57.96
CA ALA A 188 -17.96 -102.23 58.87
C ALA A 188 -18.38 -103.64 58.40
N LEU A 189 -18.57 -103.82 57.09
CA LEU A 189 -18.90 -105.13 56.50
C LEU A 189 -17.72 -106.12 56.60
N GLU A 190 -16.48 -105.67 56.42
CA GLU A 190 -15.28 -106.50 56.59
C GLU A 190 -14.98 -106.90 58.05
N ARG A 191 -15.65 -106.29 59.04
CA ARG A 191 -15.52 -106.65 60.46
C ARG A 191 -16.59 -107.64 60.94
N GLU A 192 -17.63 -107.88 60.15
CA GLU A 192 -18.70 -108.84 60.45
C GLU A 192 -18.50 -110.22 59.78
N GLU A 193 -17.52 -110.35 58.87
CA GLU A 193 -16.99 -111.64 58.37
C GLU A 193 -15.82 -112.17 59.23
#